data_AF-A0A439TC81-F1
#
_entry.id   AF-A0A439TC81-F1
#
_cell.length_a   1.000
_cell.length_b   1.000
_cell.length_c   1.000
_cell.angle_alpha   90.00
_cell.angle_beta   90.00
_cell.angle_gamma   90.00
#
_symmetry.space_group_name_H-M   'P 1'
#
loop_
_entity.id
_entity.type
_entity.pdbx_description
1 polymer ?
#
loop_
_entity_poly.entity_id
_entity_poly.type
_entity_poly.pdbx_seq_one_letter_code
_entity_poly.pdbx_strand_id
1 'polypeptide(L)'
;MAKLNEPYRHIEVESYEAAKTSGLHGVVHVRPLHGGPYPTHLRVECPKEMVRNFPVGTRFRVKVKLTDRQGSGDFLYSHHSWAYEVLEKPKDGPCP
;
A
#
# COMPACT_ATOMS: atom_id res chain seq x y z
N MET A 1 9.11 20.75 -3.84
CA MET A 1 9.86 20.83 -2.57
C MET A 1 9.31 19.77 -1.63
N ALA A 2 10.09 18.73 -1.33
CA ALA A 2 9.69 17.70 -0.38
C ALA A 2 9.75 18.31 1.03
N LYS A 3 8.61 18.42 1.72
CA LYS A 3 8.60 18.77 3.14
C LYS A 3 9.51 17.78 3.88
N LEU A 4 10.59 18.30 4.46
CA LEU A 4 11.71 17.53 5.01
C LEU A 4 11.39 16.89 6.37
N ASN A 5 10.22 17.21 6.96
CA ASN A 5 9.93 16.95 8.37
C ASN A 5 8.72 16.04 8.65
N GLU A 6 8.21 15.30 7.66
CA GLU A 6 7.17 14.30 7.98
C GLU A 6 7.82 13.01 8.47
N PRO A 7 7.55 12.57 9.71
CA PRO A 7 8.15 11.37 10.26
C PRO A 7 7.72 10.17 9.42
N TYR A 8 8.67 9.31 9.08
CA TYR A 8 8.33 8.04 8.48
C TYR A 8 7.41 7.27 9.41
N ARG A 9 6.29 6.80 8.89
CA ARG A 9 5.33 6.01 9.65
C ARG A 9 5.27 4.61 9.07
N HIS A 10 5.21 3.62 9.95
CA HIS A 10 4.87 2.27 9.54
C HIS A 10 3.36 2.17 9.50
N ILE A 11 2.83 1.76 8.35
CA ILE A 11 1.40 1.57 8.16
C ILE A 11 1.15 0.18 7.63
N GLU A 12 -0.04 -0.31 7.91
CA GLU A 12 -0.53 -1.55 7.38
C GLU A 12 -1.31 -1.25 6.10
N VAL A 13 -0.95 -1.96 5.03
CA VAL A 13 -1.56 -1.87 3.71
C VAL A 13 -1.99 -3.26 3.26
N GLU A 14 -3.06 -3.31 2.49
CA GLU A 14 -3.60 -4.52 1.93
C GLU A 14 -3.55 -4.43 0.40
N SER A 15 -3.06 -5.50 -0.25
CA SER A 15 -3.15 -5.62 -1.70
C SER A 15 -4.57 -5.99 -2.11
N TYR A 16 -5.14 -5.26 -3.07
CA TYR A 16 -6.46 -5.55 -3.61
C TYR A 16 -6.39 -5.61 -5.14
N GLU A 17 -7.18 -6.52 -5.71
CA GLU A 17 -7.36 -6.60 -7.15
C GLU A 17 -8.40 -5.56 -7.58
N ALA A 18 -8.01 -4.61 -8.43
CA ALA A 18 -8.98 -3.74 -9.07
C ALA A 18 -9.59 -4.52 -10.25
N ALA A 19 -10.83 -5.00 -10.07
CA ALA A 19 -11.55 -5.86 -11.02
C ALA A 19 -11.82 -5.25 -12.41
N LYS A 20 -11.35 -4.04 -12.71
CA LYS A 20 -11.44 -3.42 -14.03
C LYS A 20 -10.08 -2.89 -14.42
N THR A 21 -9.49 -3.44 -15.50
CA THR A 21 -9.18 -2.68 -16.72
C THR A 21 -8.67 -3.62 -17.82
N SER A 22 -9.47 -3.75 -18.89
CA SER A 22 -8.98 -4.11 -20.22
C SER A 22 -7.79 -3.23 -20.60
N GLY A 23 -6.57 -3.78 -20.61
CA GLY A 23 -5.46 -3.19 -21.37
C GLY A 23 -4.53 -2.19 -20.67
N LEU A 24 -4.56 -2.01 -19.35
CA LEU A 24 -3.57 -1.16 -18.64
C LEU A 24 -2.78 -1.98 -17.61
N HIS A 25 -1.45 -1.85 -17.68
CA HIS A 25 -0.47 -2.60 -16.88
C HIS A 25 -0.73 -2.51 -15.37
N GLY A 26 -1.28 -3.59 -14.78
CA GLY A 26 -1.27 -3.86 -13.34
C GLY A 26 -2.66 -3.95 -12.72
N VAL A 27 -3.16 -5.18 -12.53
CA VAL A 27 -4.48 -5.50 -11.94
C VAL A 27 -4.49 -5.26 -10.42
N VAL A 28 -3.32 -5.23 -9.79
CA VAL A 28 -3.19 -5.21 -8.34
C VAL A 28 -2.76 -3.84 -7.84
N HIS A 29 -3.56 -3.31 -6.93
CA HIS A 29 -3.33 -2.06 -6.23
C HIS A 29 -3.13 -2.32 -4.74
N VAL A 30 -2.62 -1.32 -4.01
CA VAL A 30 -2.44 -1.40 -2.56
C VAL A 30 -3.20 -0.24 -1.92
N ARG A 31 -3.90 -0.51 -0.82
CA ARG A 31 -4.62 0.49 -0.04
C ARG A 31 -4.24 0.40 1.43
N PRO A 32 -4.28 1.49 2.20
CA PRO A 32 -4.16 1.43 3.66
C PRO A 32 -5.26 0.55 4.24
N LEU A 33 -4.93 -0.19 5.30
CA LEU A 33 -5.90 -1.04 5.99
C LEU A 33 -6.95 -0.17 6.71
N HIS A 34 -8.21 -0.61 6.68
CA HIS A 34 -9.31 0.10 7.31
C HIS A 34 -9.17 0.00 8.84
N GLY A 35 -8.89 1.12 9.51
CA GLY A 35 -8.51 1.16 10.93
C GLY A 35 -7.03 1.52 11.17
N GLY A 36 -6.25 1.70 10.10
CA GLY A 36 -4.91 2.26 10.18
C GLY A 36 -4.89 3.79 10.42
N PRO A 37 -3.70 4.40 10.47
CA PRO A 37 -3.52 5.84 10.68
C PRO A 37 -3.96 6.71 9.48
N TYR A 38 -4.35 6.09 8.37
CA TYR A 38 -4.75 6.76 7.13
C TYR A 38 -6.03 6.15 6.56
N PRO A 39 -6.85 6.94 5.87
CA PRO A 39 -8.07 6.42 5.25
C PRO A 39 -7.76 5.53 4.04
N THR A 40 -8.62 4.54 3.78
CA THR A 40 -8.50 3.59 2.66
C THR A 40 -8.55 4.22 1.27
N HIS A 41 -9.09 5.45 1.16
CA HIS A 41 -9.11 6.23 -0.08
C HIS A 41 -7.77 6.92 -0.37
N LEU A 42 -6.84 6.93 0.58
CA LEU A 42 -5.53 7.56 0.40
C LEU A 42 -4.66 6.70 -0.53
N ARG A 43 -4.07 7.36 -1.53
CA ARG A 43 -3.25 6.65 -2.53
C ARG A 43 -1.88 6.36 -1.95
N VAL A 44 -1.52 5.07 -1.93
CA VAL A 44 -0.18 4.61 -1.54
C VAL A 44 0.62 4.31 -2.80
N GLU A 45 1.70 5.04 -3.00
CA GLU A 45 2.69 4.74 -4.03
C GLU A 45 3.64 3.68 -3.49
N CYS A 46 3.50 2.48 -4.02
CA CYS A 46 4.26 1.30 -3.64
C CYS A 46 4.93 0.70 -4.88
N PRO A 47 6.16 0.14 -4.76
CA PRO A 47 6.78 -0.62 -5.84
C PRO A 47 5.88 -1.76 -6.33
N LYS A 48 5.73 -1.84 -7.65
CA LYS A 48 4.97 -2.92 -8.32
C LYS A 48 5.54 -4.30 -8.05
N GLU A 49 6.83 -4.40 -7.75
CA GLU A 49 7.51 -5.67 -7.44
C GLU A 49 6.94 -6.31 -6.17
N MET A 50 6.66 -5.52 -5.12
CA MET A 50 6.04 -6.02 -3.90
C MET A 50 4.66 -6.59 -4.22
N VAL A 51 3.87 -5.86 -5.00
CA VAL A 51 2.52 -6.28 -5.35
C VAL A 51 2.52 -7.50 -6.30
N ARG A 52 3.53 -7.64 -7.14
CA ARG A 52 3.69 -8.77 -8.08
C ARG A 52 4.22 -10.03 -7.39
N ASN A 53 5.01 -9.88 -6.33
CA ASN A 53 5.66 -11.01 -5.66
C ASN A 53 4.76 -11.70 -4.62
N PHE A 54 3.65 -11.06 -4.23
CA PHE A 54 2.72 -11.59 -3.23
C PHE A 54 1.29 -11.62 -3.75
N PRO A 55 0.46 -12.59 -3.30
CA PRO A 55 -0.93 -12.69 -3.72
C PRO A 55 -1.79 -11.52 -3.22
N VAL A 56 -2.87 -11.22 -3.93
CA VAL A 56 -3.90 -10.26 -3.52
C VAL A 56 -4.56 -10.69 -2.22
N GLY A 57 -4.92 -9.73 -1.36
CA GLY A 57 -5.43 -10.00 -0.01
C GLY A 57 -4.32 -10.21 1.05
N THR A 58 -3.05 -9.98 0.69
CA THR A 58 -1.95 -10.01 1.65
C THR A 58 -1.82 -8.64 2.32
N ARG A 59 -1.60 -8.66 3.64
CA ARG A 59 -1.34 -7.48 4.46
C ARG A 59 0.15 -7.29 4.65
N PHE A 60 0.61 -6.07 4.39
CA PHE A 60 1.99 -5.66 4.51
C PHE A 60 2.08 -4.49 5.46
N ARG A 61 3.10 -4.49 6.29
CA ARG A 61 3.54 -3.33 7.04
C ARG A 61 4.68 -2.69 6.27
N VAL A 62 4.38 -1.54 5.67
CA VAL A 62 5.34 -0.76 4.88
C VAL A 62 5.65 0.53 5.59
N LYS A 63 6.88 1.00 5.44
CA LYS A 63 7.27 2.33 5.86
C LYS A 63 6.84 3.31 4.77
N VAL A 64 6.07 4.32 5.14
CA VAL A 64 5.62 5.37 4.22
C VAL A 64 6.01 6.73 4.74
N LYS A 65 6.17 7.64 3.79
CA LYS A 65 6.29 9.06 4.04
C LYS A 65 5.01 9.74 3.54
N LEU A 66 4.34 10.47 4.42
CA LEU A 66 3.24 11.34 4.01
C LEU A 66 3.85 12.48 3.18
N THR A 67 3.28 12.71 2.00
CA THR A 67 3.69 13.78 1.11
C THR A 67 2.43 14.42 0.57
N ASP A 68 2.34 15.73 0.71
CA ASP A 68 1.30 16.53 0.08
C ASP A 68 1.73 16.90 -1.34
N ARG A 69 0.85 16.64 -2.32
CA ARG A 69 0.98 17.25 -3.64
C ARG A 69 0.24 18.56 -3.59
N GLN A 70 0.97 19.67 -3.62
CA GLN A 70 0.47 21.04 -3.68
C GLN A 70 -0.78 21.16 -4.59
N GLY A 71 -1.98 21.03 -4.01
CA GLY A 71 -3.28 21.15 -4.69
C GLY A 71 -4.04 19.87 -5.08
N SER A 72 -3.59 18.64 -4.79
CA SER A 72 -4.34 17.39 -5.13
C SER A 72 -4.49 16.37 -3.99
N GLY A 73 -4.11 16.75 -2.77
CA GLY A 73 -4.30 15.93 -1.58
C GLY A 73 -3.07 15.13 -1.18
N ASP A 74 -3.13 14.60 0.04
CA ASP A 74 -2.06 13.83 0.64
C ASP A 74 -1.91 12.46 -0.05
N PHE A 75 -0.67 12.04 -0.26
CA PHE A 75 -0.35 10.71 -0.74
C PHE A 75 0.77 10.11 0.09
N LEU A 76 0.80 8.79 0.14
CA LEU A 76 1.79 8.04 0.89
C LEU A 76 2.83 7.51 -0.07
N TYR A 77 4.08 7.94 0.10
CA TYR A 77 5.20 7.48 -0.70
C TYR A 77 5.97 6.38 0.04
N SER A 78 6.13 5.21 -0.57
CA SER A 78 6.97 4.12 -0.07
C SER A 78 8.13 3.86 -1.02
N HIS A 79 9.36 3.93 -0.51
CA HIS A 79 10.54 3.60 -1.31
C HIS A 79 10.72 2.09 -1.45
N HIS A 80 11.13 1.63 -2.63
CA HIS A 80 11.33 0.21 -2.93
C HIS A 80 12.49 -0.44 -2.16
N SER A 81 13.53 0.33 -1.79
CA SER A 81 14.66 -0.18 -0.99
C SER A 81 14.34 -0.29 0.51
N TRP A 82 13.15 0.09 0.95
CA TRP A 82 12.78 -0.01 2.36
C TRP A 82 12.26 -1.41 2.68
N ALA A 83 12.70 -1.95 3.81
CA ALA A 83 12.19 -3.21 4.31
C ALA A 83 10.69 -3.09 4.59
N TYR A 84 9.94 -4.09 4.16
CA TYR A 84 8.53 -4.27 4.45
C TYR A 84 8.33 -5.61 5.15
N GLU A 85 7.35 -5.65 6.03
CA GLU A 85 7.02 -6.84 6.82
C GLU A 85 5.69 -7.40 6.32
N VAL A 86 5.64 -8.70 6.05
CA VAL A 86 4.41 -9.36 5.62
C VAL A 86 3.69 -9.83 6.87
N LEU A 87 2.58 -9.18 7.23
CA LEU A 87 1.86 -9.49 8.46
C LEU A 87 0.98 -10.72 8.27
N GLU A 88 0.18 -10.71 7.22
CA GLU A 88 -0.82 -11.75 7.00
C GLU A 88 -0.90 -12.07 5.52
N LYS A 89 -0.50 -13.28 5.15
CA LYS A 89 -0.88 -13.88 3.87
C LYS A 89 -2.32 -14.33 4.00
N PRO A 90 -3.16 -14.25 2.95
CA PRO A 90 -4.49 -14.83 2.98
C PRO A 90 -4.34 -16.31 3.36
N LYS A 91 -4.61 -16.62 4.63
CA LYS A 91 -4.75 -17.99 5.08
C LYS A 91 -6.04 -18.44 4.42
N ASP A 92 -5.92 -19.29 3.42
CA ASP A 92 -6.93 -20.32 3.23
C ASP A 92 -7.01 -21.05 4.57
N GLY A 93 -7.99 -20.66 5.38
CA GLY A 93 -8.34 -21.35 6.61
C GLY A 93 -9.48 -22.28 6.27
N PRO A 94 -9.25 -23.59 6.06
CA PRO A 94 -10.34 -24.53 6.08
C PRO A 94 -10.94 -24.56 7.49
N CYS A 95 -12.21 -24.17 7.53
CA CYS A 95 -13.28 -24.53 8.47
C CYS A 95 -12.96 -25.67 9.47
N PRO A 96 -13.17 -25.49 10.78
CA PRO A 96 -13.84 -26.49 11.61
C PRO A 96 -15.36 -26.35 11.51
#